data_AF-A0A3C2AE60-F1
#
_entry.id   AF-A0A3C2AE60-F1
#
_cell.length_a   1.000
_cell.length_b   1.000
_cell.length_c   1.000
_cell.angle_alpha   90.00
_cell.angle_beta   90.00
_cell.angle_gamma   90.00
#
_symmetry.space_group_name_H-M   'P 1'
#
loop_
_entity.id
_entity.type
_entity.pdbx_description
1 polymer ?
#
loop_
_entity_poly.entity_id
_entity_poly.type
_entity_poly.pdbx_seq_one_letter_code
_entity_poly.pdbx_strand_id
1 'polypeptide(L)'
;MVMKKIILSYLMAISMFSPNLSNANMLNSSHYSATYFANGINYYNKGEYNNAIEEFSHIIIIIPDFAQAYYLRGFAYNDKGEYVNAANDFKRACDLKYEDGCKALRIIS
;
A
#
# COMPACT_ATOMS: atom_id res chain seq x y z
N MET A 1 -0.08 -22.56 0.34
CA MET A 1 -1.36 -22.59 1.08
C MET A 1 -1.25 -23.14 2.51
N VAL A 2 -0.23 -23.95 2.84
CA VAL A 2 -0.01 -24.51 4.19
C VAL A 2 0.77 -23.57 5.14
N MET A 3 1.79 -22.84 4.65
CA MET A 3 2.57 -21.90 5.49
C MET A 3 1.74 -20.75 6.11
N LYS A 4 0.74 -20.23 5.38
CA LYS A 4 -0.15 -19.17 5.87
C LYS A 4 -0.99 -19.64 7.08
N LYS A 5 -1.33 -20.94 7.15
CA LYS A 5 -2.06 -21.53 8.29
C LYS A 5 -1.16 -21.73 9.52
N ILE A 6 0.10 -22.10 9.32
CA ILE A 6 1.07 -22.33 10.40
C ILE A 6 1.43 -21.02 11.10
N ILE A 7 1.67 -19.96 10.33
CA ILE A 7 1.93 -18.61 10.87
C ILE A 7 0.69 -18.10 11.63
N LEU A 8 -0.52 -18.35 11.10
CA LEU A 8 -1.77 -17.95 11.76
C LEU A 8 -2.00 -18.72 13.06
N SER A 9 -1.70 -20.02 13.12
CA SER A 9 -1.81 -20.80 14.36
C SER A 9 -0.77 -20.41 15.41
N TYR A 10 0.44 -20.03 14.99
CA TYR A 10 1.49 -19.56 15.89
C TYR A 10 1.15 -18.18 16.49
N LEU A 11 0.55 -17.29 15.68
CA LEU A 11 0.09 -15.97 16.14
C LEU A 11 -1.12 -16.06 17.09
N MET A 12 -2.03 -17.02 16.89
CA MET A 12 -3.14 -17.27 17.82
C MET A 12 -2.64 -17.72 19.19
N ALA A 13 -1.62 -18.59 19.27
CA ALA A 13 -1.08 -19.08 20.54
C ALA A 13 -0.44 -17.97 21.39
N ILE A 14 0.25 -17.00 20.77
CA ILE A 14 0.87 -15.87 21.47
C ILE A 14 -0.20 -14.92 22.04
N SER A 15 -1.37 -14.81 21.39
CA SER A 15 -2.46 -13.92 21.84
C SER A 15 -3.16 -14.37 23.12
N MET A 16 -2.99 -15.64 23.52
CA MET A 16 -3.58 -16.18 24.76
C MET A 16 -2.75 -15.86 26.01
N PHE A 17 -1.46 -15.53 25.86
CA PHE A 17 -0.54 -15.20 26.97
C PHE A 17 -0.32 -13.70 27.17
N SER A 18 -0.87 -12.85 26.31
CA SER A 18 -0.80 -11.40 26.44
C SER A 18 -2.11 -10.82 25.89
N PRO A 19 -3.02 -10.30 26.74
CA PRO A 19 -4.38 -9.91 26.34
C PRO A 19 -4.44 -8.66 25.44
N ASN A 20 -3.32 -8.25 24.83
CA ASN A 20 -3.15 -7.03 24.06
C ASN A 20 -2.49 -7.24 22.68
N LEU A 21 -2.41 -8.48 22.18
CA LEU A 21 -1.71 -8.78 20.93
C LEU A 21 -2.45 -8.30 19.66
N SER A 22 -3.78 -8.12 19.73
CA SER A 22 -4.56 -7.50 18.65
C SER A 22 -4.09 -6.08 18.34
N ASN A 23 -3.78 -5.32 19.40
CA ASN A 23 -3.29 -3.95 19.27
C ASN A 23 -1.84 -3.94 18.79
N ALA A 24 -0.98 -4.87 19.23
CA ALA A 24 0.41 -4.96 18.79
C ALA A 24 0.56 -5.30 17.30
N ASN A 25 -0.27 -6.22 16.76
CA ASN A 25 -0.23 -6.56 15.34
C ASN A 25 -0.78 -5.43 14.45
N MET A 26 -1.82 -4.72 14.89
CA MET A 26 -2.32 -3.53 14.18
C MET A 26 -1.36 -2.35 14.29
N LEU A 27 -0.76 -2.10 15.47
CA LEU A 27 0.25 -1.06 15.68
C LEU A 27 1.49 -1.30 14.82
N ASN A 28 1.98 -2.54 14.77
CA ASN A 28 3.13 -2.88 13.95
C ASN A 28 2.80 -2.72 12.45
N SER A 29 1.65 -3.23 11.99
CA SER A 29 1.24 -3.09 10.59
C SER A 29 1.02 -1.63 10.19
N SER A 30 0.44 -0.82 11.08
CA SER A 30 0.25 0.62 10.88
C SER A 30 1.56 1.39 10.90
N HIS A 31 2.50 1.01 11.77
CA HIS A 31 3.81 1.65 11.85
C HIS A 31 4.65 1.36 10.60
N TYR A 32 4.71 0.09 10.15
CA TYR A 32 5.36 -0.27 8.90
C TYR A 32 4.72 0.45 7.70
N SER A 33 3.38 0.49 7.63
CA SER A 33 2.67 1.22 6.57
C SER A 33 3.01 2.71 6.56
N ALA A 34 3.19 3.34 7.73
CA ALA A 34 3.57 4.75 7.81
C ALA A 34 5.01 5.00 7.36
N THR A 35 5.95 4.11 7.73
CA THR A 35 7.34 4.19 7.26
C THR A 35 7.44 4.03 5.74
N TYR A 36 6.80 3.00 5.17
CA TYR A 36 6.75 2.80 3.72
C TYR A 36 6.11 4.01 3.02
N PHE A 37 5.05 4.57 3.59
CA PHE A 37 4.41 5.77 3.03
C PHE A 37 5.36 6.97 2.99
N ALA A 38 6.03 7.27 4.10
CA ALA A 38 6.98 8.38 4.19
C ALA A 38 8.16 8.22 3.22
N ASN A 39 8.71 7.00 3.13
CA ASN A 39 9.79 6.68 2.19
C ASN A 39 9.33 6.82 0.74
N GLY A 40 8.16 6.28 0.38
CA GLY A 40 7.61 6.37 -0.97
C GLY A 40 7.44 7.82 -1.42
N ILE A 41 6.94 8.69 -0.55
CA ILE A 41 6.84 10.13 -0.80
C ILE A 41 8.23 10.77 -0.97
N ASN A 42 9.20 10.43 -0.11
CA ASN A 42 10.55 10.96 -0.19
C ASN A 42 11.26 10.55 -1.49
N TYR A 43 11.13 9.29 -1.90
CA TYR A 43 11.66 8.81 -3.18
C TYR A 43 10.98 9.47 -4.38
N TYR A 44 9.65 9.61 -4.34
CA TYR A 44 8.90 10.30 -5.38
C TYR A 44 9.37 11.76 -5.55
N ASN A 45 9.53 12.48 -4.44
CA ASN A 45 10.00 13.88 -4.46
C ASN A 45 11.45 14.02 -4.98
N LYS A 46 12.26 12.96 -4.91
CA LYS A 46 13.60 12.90 -5.48
C LYS A 46 13.63 12.49 -6.95
N GLY A 47 12.48 12.14 -7.54
CA GLY A 47 12.39 11.57 -8.89
C GLY A 47 12.80 10.10 -8.96
N GLU A 48 13.01 9.44 -7.83
CA GLU A 48 13.38 8.02 -7.75
C GLU A 48 12.12 7.14 -7.85
N TYR A 49 11.43 7.21 -8.98
CA TYR A 49 10.08 6.63 -9.14
C TYR A 49 10.03 5.11 -8.90
N ASN A 50 11.06 4.35 -9.27
CA ASN A 50 11.12 2.91 -9.00
C ASN A 50 11.07 2.59 -7.50
N ASN A 51 11.84 3.33 -6.70
CA ASN A 51 11.89 3.14 -5.25
C ASN A 51 10.53 3.56 -4.65
N ALA A 52 9.94 4.66 -5.12
CA ALA A 52 8.60 5.06 -4.69
C ALA A 52 7.53 3.99 -4.98
N ILE A 53 7.58 3.37 -6.17
CA ILE A 53 6.67 2.29 -6.57
C ILE A 53 6.79 1.09 -5.64
N GLU A 54 8.01 0.70 -5.28
CA GLU A 54 8.28 -0.42 -4.36
C GLU A 54 7.69 -0.14 -2.98
N GLU A 55 7.97 1.04 -2.41
CA GLU A 55 7.47 1.42 -1.08
C GLU A 55 5.94 1.44 -1.03
N PHE A 56 5.26 2.02 -2.03
CA PHE A 56 3.80 1.99 -2.09
C PHE A 56 3.25 0.57 -2.32
N SER A 57 3.99 -0.30 -3.01
CA SER A 57 3.62 -1.70 -3.19
C SER A 57 3.67 -2.48 -1.88
N HIS A 58 4.62 -2.20 -1.00
CA HIS A 58 4.65 -2.78 0.35
C HIS A 58 3.39 -2.43 1.15
N ILE A 59 2.91 -1.18 1.06
CA ILE A 59 1.67 -0.78 1.72
C ILE A 59 0.48 -1.58 1.17
N ILE A 60 0.40 -1.76 -0.15
CA ILE A 60 -0.68 -2.53 -0.79
C ILE A 60 -0.66 -4.01 -0.38
N ILE A 61 0.53 -4.59 -0.15
CA ILE A 61 0.65 -5.98 0.34
C ILE A 61 0.10 -6.10 1.77
N ILE A 62 0.32 -5.10 2.62
CA ILE A 62 -0.12 -5.08 4.03
C ILE A 62 -1.60 -4.69 4.15
N ILE A 63 -2.03 -3.68 3.40
CA ILE A 63 -3.38 -3.10 3.40
C ILE A 63 -3.88 -3.01 1.94
N PRO A 64 -4.45 -4.10 1.38
CA PRO A 64 -4.84 -4.17 -0.02
C PRO A 64 -5.92 -3.20 -0.47
N ASP A 65 -6.66 -2.61 0.48
CA ASP A 65 -7.73 -1.65 0.24
C ASP A 65 -7.32 -0.20 0.59
N PHE A 66 -6.03 0.06 0.80
CA PHE A 66 -5.53 1.41 1.05
C PHE A 66 -5.44 2.21 -0.25
N ALA A 67 -6.57 2.84 -0.61
CA ALA A 67 -6.74 3.52 -1.89
C ALA A 67 -5.67 4.59 -2.19
N GLN A 68 -5.18 5.28 -1.16
CA GLN A 68 -4.16 6.32 -1.32
C GLN A 68 -2.82 5.75 -1.80
N ALA A 69 -2.43 4.53 -1.43
CA ALA A 69 -1.20 3.92 -1.93
C ALA A 69 -1.28 3.60 -3.43
N TYR A 70 -2.43 3.13 -3.91
CA TYR A 70 -2.64 2.97 -5.36
C TYR A 70 -2.56 4.31 -6.08
N TYR A 71 -3.21 5.35 -5.55
CA TYR A 71 -3.14 6.69 -6.13
C TYR A 71 -1.71 7.22 -6.25
N LEU A 72 -0.92 7.13 -5.19
CA LEU A 72 0.47 7.61 -5.19
C LEU A 72 1.39 6.76 -6.07
N ARG A 73 1.19 5.44 -6.09
CA ARG A 73 1.91 4.55 -7.01
C ARG A 73 1.54 4.83 -8.46
N GLY A 74 0.28 5.17 -8.73
CA GLY A 74 -0.19 5.63 -10.03
C GLY A 74 0.53 6.88 -10.51
N PHE A 75 0.76 7.87 -9.64
CA PHE A 75 1.59 9.04 -9.99
C PHE A 75 3.04 8.68 -10.26
N ALA A 76 3.64 7.83 -9.43
CA ALA A 76 5.02 7.38 -9.65
C ALA A 76 5.17 6.66 -11.01
N TYR A 77 4.20 5.82 -11.40
CA TYR A 77 4.16 5.23 -12.74
C TYR A 77 3.97 6.27 -13.84
N ASN A 78 3.08 7.24 -13.65
CA ASN A 78 2.81 8.30 -14.63
C ASN A 78 4.08 9.10 -14.94
N ASP A 79 4.79 9.53 -13.89
CA ASP A 79 5.99 10.37 -14.05
C ASP A 79 7.19 9.58 -14.57
N LYS A 80 7.18 8.26 -14.36
CA LYS A 80 8.10 7.32 -15.01
C LYS A 80 7.75 7.07 -16.50
N GLY A 81 6.56 7.46 -16.97
CA GLY A 81 6.08 7.23 -18.34
C GLY A 81 5.34 5.90 -18.54
N GLU A 82 5.01 5.18 -17.47
CA GLU A 82 4.27 3.92 -17.52
C GLU A 82 2.76 4.14 -17.39
N TYR A 83 2.17 4.80 -18.38
CA TYR A 83 0.78 5.29 -18.33
C TYR A 83 -0.28 4.19 -18.13
N VAL A 84 -0.06 2.98 -18.69
CA VAL A 84 -0.98 1.85 -18.50
C VAL A 84 -1.03 1.41 -17.04
N ASN A 85 0.14 1.32 -16.39
CA ASN A 85 0.22 0.95 -14.97
C ASN A 85 -0.39 2.04 -14.09
N ALA A 86 -0.13 3.31 -14.43
CA ALA A 86 -0.74 4.45 -13.75
C ALA A 86 -2.27 4.45 -13.84
N ALA A 87 -2.84 4.25 -15.04
CA ALA A 87 -4.29 4.18 -15.24
C ALA A 87 -4.93 3.02 -14.44
N ASN A 88 -4.27 1.85 -14.41
CA ASN A 88 -4.75 0.71 -13.62
C ASN A 88 -4.79 1.03 -12.11
N ASP A 89 -3.76 1.68 -11.59
CA ASP A 89 -3.67 2.07 -10.18
C ASP A 89 -4.68 3.19 -9.82
N PHE A 90 -4.83 4.21 -10.67
CA PHE A 90 -5.87 5.23 -10.48
C PHE A 90 -7.28 4.65 -10.54
N LYS A 91 -7.52 3.71 -11.45
CA LYS A 91 -8.78 2.96 -11.50
C LYS A 91 -9.00 2.20 -10.20
N ARG A 92 -7.99 1.50 -9.69
CA ARG A 92 -8.12 0.77 -8.41
C ARG A 92 -8.43 1.72 -7.25
N ALA A 93 -7.77 2.87 -7.17
CA ALA A 93 -8.07 3.90 -6.18
C ALA A 93 -9.52 4.41 -6.31
N CYS A 94 -10.00 4.66 -7.54
CA CYS A 94 -11.38 5.07 -7.81
C CYS A 94 -12.41 4.00 -7.41
N ASP A 95 -12.15 2.73 -7.73
CA ASP A 95 -13.00 1.59 -7.37
C ASP A 95 -13.13 1.48 -5.83
N LEU A 96 -12.06 1.82 -5.10
CA LEU A 96 -12.01 1.94 -3.63
C LEU A 96 -12.59 3.26 -3.09
N LYS A 97 -13.33 4.02 -3.91
CA LYS A 97 -14.02 5.27 -3.56
C LYS A 97 -13.10 6.45 -3.21
N TYR A 98 -11.85 6.43 -3.68
CA TYR A 98 -10.96 7.57 -3.56
C TYR A 98 -11.17 8.55 -4.72
N GLU A 99 -11.79 9.68 -4.45
CA GLU A 99 -12.24 10.65 -5.46
C GLU A 99 -11.08 11.17 -6.32
N ASP A 100 -9.92 11.43 -5.71
CA ASP A 100 -8.74 11.92 -6.43
C ASP A 100 -8.18 10.86 -7.39
N GLY A 101 -8.33 9.57 -7.05
CA GLY A 101 -8.06 8.48 -7.98
C GLY A 101 -8.97 8.51 -9.21
N CYS A 102 -10.27 8.77 -9.02
CA CYS A 102 -11.22 8.93 -10.13
C CYS A 102 -10.89 10.14 -11.00
N LYS A 103 -10.45 11.26 -10.39
CA LYS A 103 -10.03 12.46 -11.12
C LYS A 103 -8.77 12.18 -11.94
N ALA A 104 -7.75 11.59 -11.32
CA ALA A 104 -6.50 11.24 -12.00
C ALA A 104 -6.73 10.25 -13.16
N LEU A 105 -7.60 9.25 -12.98
CA LEU A 105 -7.97 8.32 -14.05
C LEU A 105 -8.51 9.05 -15.28
N ARG A 106 -9.36 10.07 -15.10
CA ARG A 106 -9.95 10.85 -16.20
C ARG A 106 -8.94 11.73 -16.94
N ILE A 107 -7.83 12.08 -16.29
CA ILE A 107 -6.79 12.94 -16.88
C ILE A 107 -5.82 12.09 -17.72
N ILE A 108 -5.55 10.86 -17.29
CA ILE A 108 -4.59 9.96 -17.95
C ILE A 108 -5.21 9.12 -19.08
N SER A 109 -6.54 8.93 -19.08
CA SER A 109 -7.29 8.18 -20.10
C SER A 109 -7.60 9.03 -21.33
#